data_AF-A0A2U3LT33-F1
#
_entry.id   AF-A0A2U3LT33-F1
#
_cell.length_a   1.000
_cell.length_b   1.000
_cell.length_c   1.000
_cell.angle_alpha   90.00
_cell.angle_beta   90.00
_cell.angle_gamma   90.00
#
_symmetry.space_group_name_H-M   'P 1'
#
loop_
_entity.id
_entity.type
_entity.pdbx_description
1 polymer ?
#
loop_
_entity_poly.entity_id
_entity_poly.type
_entity_poly.pdbx_seq_one_letter_code
_entity_poly.pdbx_strand_id
1 'polypeptide(L)'
;MYRIGVRDLVAKSLSNRGPAVELWRKTLSQIPTVFGRLVYLASLRDEATGRYVHDGLTRLQGSDEADRTLCHSHQQIFAQWIASSLSDQKRDLDEYVMEVGGRIQSLWSHRDVVPPMARDVERQLYLADFETLLDLLQFDRDAASSNPGSSPRP
;
A
#
# COMPACT_ATOMS: atom_id res chain seq x y z
N MET A 1 -18.41 -33.54 -33.40
CA MET A 1 -17.81 -32.25 -33.80
C MET A 1 -18.24 -31.20 -32.77
N TYR A 2 -17.53 -31.05 -31.65
CA TYR A 2 -17.93 -30.12 -30.57
C TYR A 2 -17.30 -28.74 -30.84
N ARG A 3 -18.11 -27.79 -31.32
CA ARG A 3 -17.77 -26.36 -31.25
C ARG A 3 -17.95 -25.91 -29.80
N ILE A 4 -16.89 -25.98 -29.00
CA ILE A 4 -16.82 -25.24 -27.73
C ILE A 4 -16.90 -23.76 -28.13
N GLY A 5 -18.03 -23.14 -27.85
CA GLY A 5 -18.29 -21.76 -28.24
C GLY A 5 -17.33 -20.84 -27.50
N VAL A 6 -16.70 -19.92 -28.21
CA VAL A 6 -15.83 -18.86 -27.65
C VAL A 6 -16.52 -18.11 -26.49
N ARG A 7 -17.86 -18.07 -26.49
CA ARG A 7 -18.71 -17.51 -25.42
C ARG A 7 -18.63 -18.29 -24.09
N ASP A 8 -18.52 -19.61 -24.12
CA ASP A 8 -18.43 -20.44 -22.90
C ASP A 8 -17.06 -20.32 -22.22
N LEU A 9 -15.99 -20.16 -23.01
CA LEU A 9 -14.64 -19.86 -22.51
C LEU A 9 -14.57 -18.47 -21.87
N VAL A 10 -15.24 -17.48 -22.47
CA VAL A 10 -15.33 -16.11 -21.93
C VAL A 10 -16.15 -16.09 -20.63
N ALA A 11 -17.29 -16.76 -20.59
CA ALA A 11 -18.13 -16.83 -19.38
C ALA A 11 -17.43 -17.55 -18.21
N LYS A 12 -16.70 -18.63 -18.49
CA LYS A 12 -15.94 -19.38 -17.48
C LYS A 12 -14.69 -18.62 -16.99
N SER A 13 -14.09 -17.80 -17.85
CA SER A 13 -13.05 -16.83 -17.48
C SER A 13 -13.61 -15.73 -16.57
N LEU A 14 -14.81 -15.19 -16.87
CA LEU A 14 -15.45 -14.15 -16.07
C LEU A 14 -15.87 -14.65 -14.68
N SER A 15 -16.36 -15.90 -14.56
CA SER A 15 -16.74 -16.48 -13.27
C SER A 15 -15.55 -16.79 -12.36
N ASN A 16 -14.36 -17.03 -12.92
CA ASN A 16 -13.14 -17.29 -12.14
C ASN A 16 -12.43 -16.01 -11.66
N ARG A 17 -12.85 -14.82 -12.15
CA ARG A 17 -12.29 -13.52 -11.73
C ARG A 17 -12.75 -13.08 -10.35
N GLY A 18 -14.02 -13.30 -10.01
CA GLY A 18 -14.58 -12.96 -8.69
C GLY A 18 -13.82 -13.61 -7.53
N PRO A 19 -13.58 -14.93 -7.56
CA PRO A 19 -12.83 -15.63 -6.52
C PRO A 19 -11.38 -15.16 -6.36
N ALA A 20 -10.69 -14.86 -7.47
CA ALA A 20 -9.31 -14.39 -7.43
C ALA A 20 -9.17 -12.98 -6.85
N VAL A 21 -10.07 -12.07 -7.21
CA VAL A 21 -10.13 -10.71 -6.64
C VAL A 21 -10.48 -10.75 -5.15
N GLU A 22 -11.41 -11.63 -4.74
CA GLU A 22 -11.76 -11.80 -3.32
C GLU A 22 -10.58 -12.36 -2.52
N LEU A 23 -9.89 -13.37 -3.06
CA LEU A 23 -8.69 -13.94 -2.46
C LEU A 23 -7.60 -12.87 -2.31
N TRP A 24 -7.37 -12.07 -3.36
CA TRP A 24 -6.43 -10.97 -3.31
C TRP A 24 -6.78 -9.95 -2.25
N ARG A 25 -8.06 -9.55 -2.15
CA ARG A 25 -8.51 -8.62 -1.10
C ARG A 25 -8.24 -9.19 0.29
N LYS A 26 -8.47 -10.49 0.48
CA LYS A 26 -8.15 -11.20 1.73
C LYS A 26 -6.65 -11.28 2.02
N THR A 27 -5.82 -11.44 1.00
CA THR A 27 -4.35 -11.38 1.14
C THR A 27 -3.91 -9.98 1.55
N LEU A 28 -4.41 -8.95 0.87
CA LEU A 28 -4.06 -7.56 1.17
C LEU A 28 -4.57 -7.14 2.56
N SER A 29 -5.71 -7.67 3.01
CA SER A 29 -6.23 -7.41 4.36
C SER A 29 -5.41 -8.05 5.48
N GLN A 30 -4.46 -8.95 5.17
CA GLN A 30 -3.53 -9.46 6.18
C GLN A 30 -2.51 -8.39 6.63
N ILE A 31 -2.27 -7.39 5.79
CA ILE A 31 -1.46 -6.23 6.17
C ILE A 31 -2.39 -5.29 6.95
N PRO A 32 -2.13 -5.04 8.25
CA PRO A 32 -3.08 -4.36 9.13
C PRO A 32 -3.23 -2.88 8.75
N THR A 33 -2.12 -2.23 8.44
CA THR A 33 -2.05 -0.79 8.17
C THR A 33 -2.39 -0.45 6.73
N VAL A 34 -3.04 0.69 6.51
CA VAL A 34 -3.31 1.24 5.18
C VAL A 34 -1.99 1.61 4.50
N PHE A 35 -1.06 2.22 5.24
CA PHE A 35 0.27 2.56 4.74
C PHE A 35 1.06 1.32 4.34
N GLY A 36 1.05 0.26 5.16
CA GLY A 36 1.71 -1.00 4.81
C GLY A 36 1.17 -1.62 3.52
N ARG A 37 -0.14 -1.52 3.27
CA ARG A 37 -0.75 -1.96 2.02
C ARG A 37 -0.26 -1.15 0.82
N LEU A 38 -0.08 0.17 0.97
CA LEU A 38 0.52 1.03 -0.07
C LEU A 38 1.95 0.61 -0.39
N VAL A 39 2.78 0.46 0.64
CA VAL A 39 4.17 0.03 0.48
C VAL A 39 4.25 -1.30 -0.25
N TYR A 40 3.44 -2.27 0.16
CA TYR A 40 3.39 -3.58 -0.48
C TYR A 40 2.96 -3.49 -1.95
N LEU A 41 1.88 -2.78 -2.25
CA LEU A 41 1.41 -2.59 -3.62
C LEU A 41 2.44 -1.88 -4.51
N ALA A 42 3.11 -0.85 -3.98
CA ALA A 42 4.20 -0.16 -4.66
C ALA A 42 5.36 -1.12 -4.97
N SER A 43 5.70 -2.02 -4.04
CA SER A 43 6.76 -3.03 -4.25
C SER A 43 6.46 -4.05 -5.34
N LEU A 44 5.18 -4.24 -5.70
CA LEU A 44 4.77 -5.13 -6.79
C LEU A 44 4.90 -4.46 -8.17
N ARG A 45 5.16 -3.16 -8.20
CA ARG A 45 5.34 -2.41 -9.45
C ARG A 45 6.80 -2.52 -9.90
N ASP A 46 6.98 -3.02 -11.11
CA ASP A 46 8.27 -2.99 -11.78
C ASP A 46 8.62 -1.55 -12.19
N GLU A 47 9.78 -1.05 -11.76
CA GLU A 47 10.18 0.34 -12.01
C GLU A 47 10.48 0.63 -13.48
N ALA A 48 11.01 -0.36 -14.22
CA ALA A 48 11.43 -0.18 -15.61
C ALA A 48 10.23 -0.14 -16.58
N THR A 49 9.22 -0.96 -16.34
CA THR A 49 8.04 -1.10 -17.19
C THR A 49 6.81 -0.40 -16.63
N GLY A 50 6.81 -0.09 -15.34
CA GLY A 50 5.67 0.47 -14.61
C GLY A 50 4.53 -0.51 -14.37
N ARG A 51 4.66 -1.79 -14.77
CA ARG A 51 3.63 -2.82 -14.64
C ARG A 51 3.66 -3.48 -13.27
N TYR A 52 2.50 -3.89 -12.79
CA TYR A 52 2.41 -4.67 -11.57
C TYR A 52 2.59 -6.16 -11.87
N VAL A 53 3.42 -6.82 -11.06
CA VAL A 53 3.71 -8.25 -11.18
C VAL A 53 3.44 -8.93 -9.84
N HIS A 54 2.57 -9.93 -9.86
CA HIS A 54 2.35 -10.82 -8.73
C HIS A 54 2.06 -12.23 -9.24
N ASP A 55 2.92 -13.17 -8.88
CA ASP A 55 2.89 -14.55 -9.37
C ASP A 55 1.55 -15.28 -9.13
N GLY A 56 0.99 -15.14 -7.92
CA GLY A 56 -0.28 -15.77 -7.56
C GLY A 56 -1.45 -15.30 -8.45
N LEU A 57 -1.69 -13.99 -8.49
CA LEU A 57 -2.68 -13.37 -9.37
C LEU A 57 -2.45 -13.65 -10.86
N THR A 58 -1.19 -13.59 -11.31
CA THR A 58 -0.82 -13.87 -12.71
C THR A 58 -1.21 -15.30 -13.10
N ARG A 59 -0.98 -16.29 -12.22
CA ARG A 59 -1.42 -17.68 -12.46
C ARG A 59 -2.94 -17.83 -12.48
N LEU A 60 -3.67 -17.04 -11.71
CA LEU A 60 -5.14 -17.16 -11.57
C LEU A 60 -5.91 -16.44 -12.69
N GLN A 61 -5.45 -15.26 -13.12
CA GLN A 61 -6.19 -14.37 -14.02
C GLN A 61 -5.41 -13.97 -15.28
N GLY A 62 -4.12 -14.30 -15.38
CA GLY A 62 -3.22 -13.84 -16.43
C GLY A 62 -2.55 -12.49 -16.09
N SER A 63 -1.42 -12.19 -16.75
CA SER A 63 -0.59 -11.02 -16.44
C SER A 63 -1.34 -9.69 -16.59
N ASP A 64 -2.07 -9.49 -17.70
CA ASP A 64 -2.76 -8.21 -17.94
C ASP A 64 -3.90 -7.94 -16.96
N GLU A 65 -4.62 -8.98 -16.56
CA GLU A 65 -5.71 -8.83 -15.60
C GLU A 65 -5.17 -8.66 -14.17
N ALA A 66 -4.07 -9.35 -13.83
CA ALA A 66 -3.36 -9.16 -12.57
C ALA A 66 -2.84 -7.72 -12.45
N ASP A 67 -2.20 -7.21 -13.49
CA ASP A 67 -1.70 -5.84 -13.58
C ASP A 67 -2.80 -4.81 -13.35
N ARG A 68 -3.95 -4.95 -14.05
CA ARG A 68 -5.13 -4.09 -13.83
C ARG A 68 -5.69 -4.18 -12.41
N THR A 69 -5.78 -5.39 -11.85
CA THR A 69 -6.31 -5.64 -10.50
C THR A 69 -5.44 -4.96 -9.44
N LEU A 70 -4.12 -5.08 -9.58
CA LEU A 70 -3.14 -4.46 -8.69
C LEU A 70 -3.12 -2.94 -8.84
N CYS A 71 -3.14 -2.42 -10.06
CA CYS A 71 -3.22 -0.99 -10.33
C CYS A 71 -4.48 -0.36 -9.70
N HIS A 72 -5.65 -1.02 -9.87
CA HIS A 72 -6.89 -0.54 -9.27
C HIS A 72 -6.86 -0.61 -7.74
N SER A 73 -6.32 -1.69 -7.18
CA SER A 73 -6.14 -1.84 -5.73
C SER A 73 -5.23 -0.73 -5.18
N HIS A 74 -4.12 -0.44 -5.86
CA HIS A 74 -3.20 0.61 -5.46
C HIS A 74 -3.86 1.99 -5.46
N GLN A 75 -4.60 2.31 -6.52
CA GLN A 75 -5.35 3.56 -6.59
C GLN A 75 -6.39 3.68 -5.47
N GLN A 76 -7.13 2.60 -5.17
CA GLN A 76 -8.16 2.61 -4.14
C GLN A 76 -7.58 2.83 -2.74
N ILE A 77 -6.50 2.12 -2.39
CA ILE A 77 -5.84 2.27 -1.09
C ILE A 77 -5.20 3.66 -0.97
N PHE A 78 -4.64 4.19 -2.06
CA PHE A 78 -4.08 5.54 -2.06
C PHE A 78 -5.15 6.61 -1.85
N ALA A 79 -6.29 6.49 -2.53
CA ALA A 79 -7.45 7.35 -2.32
C ALA A 79 -7.97 7.29 -0.87
N GLN A 80 -7.97 6.10 -0.26
CA GLN A 80 -8.32 5.93 1.16
C GLN A 80 -7.32 6.65 2.09
N TRP A 81 -6.03 6.53 1.80
CA TRP A 81 -4.97 7.16 2.59
C TRP A 81 -5.06 8.69 2.56
N ILE A 82 -5.11 9.30 1.36
CA ILE A 82 -5.15 10.76 1.21
C ILE A 82 -6.46 11.38 1.72
N ALA A 83 -7.54 10.60 1.81
CA ALA A 83 -8.81 11.04 2.38
C ALA A 83 -8.84 10.96 3.92
N SER A 84 -7.86 10.30 4.53
CA SER A 84 -7.75 10.17 5.98
C SER A 84 -7.19 11.46 6.60
N SER A 85 -7.56 11.75 7.85
CA SER A 85 -6.98 12.91 8.55
C SER A 85 -5.49 12.68 8.82
N LEU A 86 -4.71 13.76 8.92
CA LEU A 86 -3.28 13.67 9.24
C LEU A 86 -3.03 12.93 10.58
N SER A 87 -3.93 13.06 11.55
CA SER A 87 -3.87 12.32 12.81
C SER A 87 -4.08 10.81 12.62
N ASP A 88 -5.00 10.40 11.76
CA ASP A 88 -5.24 8.99 11.46
C ASP A 88 -4.08 8.39 10.66
N GLN A 89 -3.54 9.15 9.70
CA GLN A 89 -2.34 8.78 8.95
C GLN A 89 -1.14 8.58 9.88
N LYS A 90 -0.92 9.48 10.86
CA LYS A 90 0.15 9.32 11.85
C LYS A 90 -0.02 8.03 12.66
N ARG A 91 -1.22 7.77 13.17
CA ARG A 91 -1.50 6.55 13.96
C ARG A 91 -1.22 5.27 13.15
N ASP A 92 -1.68 5.23 11.90
CA ASP A 92 -1.45 4.08 11.01
C ASP A 92 0.05 3.91 10.69
N LEU A 93 0.78 5.01 10.50
CA LEU A 93 2.23 5.00 10.28
C LEU A 93 3.01 4.58 11.53
N ASP A 94 2.59 5.00 12.73
CA ASP A 94 3.14 4.54 14.01
C ASP A 94 3.02 3.02 14.14
N GLU A 95 1.84 2.47 13.84
CA GLU A 95 1.59 1.02 13.85
C GLU A 95 2.47 0.30 12.82
N TYR A 96 2.59 0.83 11.60
CA TYR A 96 3.45 0.27 10.56
C TYR A 96 4.92 0.24 10.98
N VAL A 97 5.41 1.34 11.56
CA VAL A 97 6.81 1.46 12.04
C VAL A 97 7.09 0.47 13.17
N MET A 98 6.12 0.25 14.06
CA MET A 98 6.22 -0.77 15.10
C MET A 98 6.32 -2.18 14.51
N GLU A 99 5.51 -2.50 13.49
CA GLU A 99 5.51 -3.80 12.82
C GLU A 99 6.84 -4.10 12.12
N VAL A 100 7.42 -3.11 11.41
CA VAL A 100 8.65 -3.30 10.61
C VAL A 100 9.96 -3.11 11.39
N GLY A 101 9.89 -2.89 12.71
CA GLY A 101 11.09 -2.82 13.56
C GLY A 101 11.78 -1.46 13.61
N GLY A 102 11.05 -0.36 13.35
CA GLY A 102 11.34 0.90 14.02
C GLY A 102 12.47 1.77 13.45
N ARG A 103 12.69 1.84 12.14
CA ARG A 103 13.60 2.86 11.57
C ARG A 103 12.83 3.85 10.70
N ILE A 104 12.50 5.01 11.26
CA ILE A 104 11.91 6.14 10.50
C ILE A 104 12.76 6.47 9.27
N GLN A 105 14.08 6.28 9.36
CA GLN A 105 14.99 6.55 8.25
C GLN A 105 14.73 5.68 7.01
N SER A 106 14.19 4.47 7.18
CA SER A 106 13.78 3.66 6.03
C SER A 106 12.46 4.14 5.41
N LEU A 107 11.71 5.03 6.07
CA LEU A 107 10.48 5.60 5.52
C LEU A 107 10.74 6.60 4.39
N TRP A 108 11.91 7.26 4.34
CA TRP A 108 12.21 8.19 3.25
C TRP A 108 12.20 7.54 1.87
N SER A 109 12.54 6.25 1.77
CA SER A 109 12.44 5.47 0.54
C SER A 109 11.01 5.24 0.05
N HIS A 110 10.00 5.55 0.88
CA HIS A 110 8.59 5.36 0.55
C HIS A 110 7.93 6.61 -0.03
N ARG A 111 8.68 7.67 -0.37
CA ARG A 111 8.15 8.81 -1.13
C ARG A 111 7.52 8.40 -2.47
N ASP A 112 7.98 7.28 -3.03
CA ASP A 112 7.58 6.78 -4.35
C ASP A 112 6.43 5.77 -4.32
N VAL A 113 5.70 5.63 -3.20
CA VAL A 113 4.52 4.75 -3.10
C VAL A 113 3.27 5.32 -3.80
N VAL A 114 3.37 6.48 -4.45
CA VAL A 114 2.23 7.09 -5.13
C VAL A 114 1.91 6.33 -6.42
N PRO A 115 0.64 5.90 -6.64
CA PRO A 115 0.29 5.17 -7.85
C PRO A 115 0.48 6.02 -9.12
N PRO A 116 0.74 5.39 -10.29
CA PRO A 116 0.94 6.11 -11.56
C PRO A 116 -0.25 6.97 -11.99
N MET A 117 -1.46 6.57 -11.60
CA MET A 117 -2.70 7.23 -11.99
C MET A 117 -3.12 8.35 -11.02
N ALA A 118 -2.37 8.56 -9.93
CA ALA A 118 -2.64 9.67 -9.02
C ALA A 118 -2.46 11.01 -9.75
N ARG A 119 -3.40 11.92 -9.51
CA ARG A 119 -3.33 13.29 -10.03
C ARG A 119 -2.20 14.05 -9.35
N ASP A 120 -1.67 15.08 -10.01
CA ASP A 120 -0.58 15.88 -9.46
C ASP A 120 -0.92 16.50 -8.11
N VAL A 121 -2.16 16.96 -7.93
CA VAL A 121 -2.66 17.49 -6.65
C VAL A 121 -2.68 16.43 -5.54
N GLU A 122 -3.03 15.18 -5.86
CA GLU A 122 -3.05 14.08 -4.87
C GLU A 122 -1.61 13.68 -4.50
N ARG A 123 -0.70 13.69 -5.48
CA ARG A 123 0.73 13.46 -5.26
C ARG A 123 1.34 14.54 -4.36
N GLN A 124 1.03 15.80 -4.61
CA GLN A 124 1.50 16.92 -3.80
C GLN A 124 0.95 16.86 -2.37
N LEU A 125 -0.35 16.56 -2.21
CA LEU A 125 -0.96 16.38 -0.89
C LEU A 125 -0.26 15.25 -0.12
N TYR A 126 -0.09 14.09 -0.75
CA TYR A 126 0.63 12.97 -0.14
C TYR A 126 2.04 13.38 0.31
N LEU A 127 2.82 14.04 -0.55
CA LEU A 127 4.19 14.43 -0.20
C LEU A 127 4.24 15.43 0.96
N ALA A 128 3.36 16.44 0.96
CA ALA A 128 3.29 17.44 2.02
C ALA A 128 2.86 16.82 3.37
N ASP A 129 1.84 15.98 3.34
CA ASP A 129 1.39 15.25 4.52
C ASP A 129 2.49 14.31 5.03
N PHE A 130 3.13 13.56 4.12
CA PHE A 130 4.17 12.60 4.48
C PHE A 130 5.40 13.27 5.10
N GLU A 131 5.85 14.42 4.58
CA GLU A 131 6.91 15.22 5.20
C GLU A 131 6.53 15.66 6.61
N THR A 132 5.31 16.17 6.77
CA THR A 132 4.79 16.57 8.09
C THR A 132 4.74 15.40 9.07
N LEU A 133 4.32 14.21 8.61
CA LEU A 133 4.28 12.99 9.41
C LEU A 133 5.66 12.56 9.87
N LEU A 134 6.66 12.61 8.98
CA LEU A 134 8.04 12.24 9.32
C LEU A 134 8.63 13.18 10.37
N ASP A 135 8.37 14.49 10.26
CA ASP A 135 8.80 15.47 11.25
C ASP A 135 8.16 15.21 12.63
N LEU A 136 6.85 14.90 12.65
CA LEU A 136 6.14 14.56 13.89
C LEU A 136 6.71 13.29 14.54
N LEU A 137 6.98 12.25 13.75
CA LEU A 137 7.56 11.00 14.25
C LEU A 137 8.98 11.20 14.79
N GLN A 138 9.78 12.04 14.14
CA GLN A 138 11.12 12.38 14.60
C GLN A 138 11.05 13.16 15.92
N PHE A 139 10.18 14.16 16.01
CA PHE A 139 9.97 14.93 17.23
C PHE A 139 9.57 14.06 18.43
N ASP A 140 8.63 13.13 18.24
CA ASP A 140 8.19 12.21 19.30
C ASP A 140 9.35 11.33 19.82
N ARG A 141 10.25 10.88 18.93
CA ARG A 141 11.43 10.10 19.30
C ARG A 141 12.48 10.92 20.03
N ASP A 142 12.75 12.13 19.54
CA ASP A 142 13.72 13.01 20.15
C ASP A 142 13.28 13.38 21.58
N ALA A 143 11.98 13.64 21.78
CA ALA A 143 11.38 13.84 23.09
C ALA A 143 11.50 12.61 24.00
N ALA A 144 11.28 11.40 23.49
CA ALA A 144 11.45 10.16 24.25
C ALA A 144 12.91 9.88 24.65
N SER A 145 13.88 10.22 23.79
CA SER A 145 15.32 10.06 24.06
C SER A 145 15.88 11.12 25.01
N SER A 146 15.27 12.31 25.03
CA SER A 146 15.69 13.46 25.85
C SER A 146 15.19 13.39 27.31
N ASN A 147 14.50 12.32 27.70
CA ASN A 147 14.03 12.12 29.07
C ASN A 147 14.81 11.01 29.84
N PRO A 148 16.10 11.22 30.20
CA PRO A 148 16.82 10.34 31.10
C PRO A 148 16.61 10.78 32.56
N GLY A 149 15.69 10.15 33.27
CA GLY A 149 15.73 10.05 34.73
C GLY A 149 15.42 11.30 35.55
N SER A 150 14.15 11.49 35.90
CA SER A 150 13.80 12.14 37.16
C SER A 150 14.22 11.25 38.33
N SER A 151 15.40 11.52 38.90
CA SER A 151 15.69 11.18 40.29
C SER A 151 16.52 12.29 40.92
N PRO A 152 15.96 12.98 41.92
CA PRO A 152 16.69 13.33 43.10
C PRO A 152 16.02 12.60 44.28
N ARG A 153 16.69 11.58 44.80
CA ARG A 153 16.31 10.95 46.06
C ARG A 153 17.09 11.66 47.18
N PRO A 154 16.45 12.23 48.21
CA PRO A 154 17.13 12.55 49.46
C PRO A 154 17.47 11.28 50.25
#